data_AF-A0A385GLT9-F1
#
_entry.id   AF-A0A385GLT9-F1
#
_cell.length_a   1.000
_cell.length_b   1.000
_cell.length_c   1.000
_cell.angle_alpha   90.00
_cell.angle_beta   90.00
_cell.angle_gamma   90.00
#
_symmetry.space_group_name_H-M   'P 1'
#
loop_
_entity.id
_entity.type
_entity.pdbx_description
1 polymer ?
#
loop_
_entity_poly.entity_id
_entity_poly.type
_entity_poly.pdbx_seq_one_letter_code
_entity_poly.pdbx_strand_id
1 'polypeptide(L)'
;EFLEQPFLIKVGIVVVCLMFLFNITMTVLKGRKTAMTNILLFGLWGVAIFFLFSFYNPSNLAVDKMYWWYIVHLWVEGVWELIMASMLAFLMIKLNGIDREVVEKWLYVIVGMALFSGILGTGHHFYWIGAPG
;
A
#
# COMPACT_ATOMS: atom_id res chain seq x y z
N GLU A 1 -8.36 17.49 4.21
CA GLU A 1 -9.27 16.65 3.41
C GLU A 1 -8.69 15.24 3.35
N PHE A 2 -9.52 14.21 3.14
CA PHE A 2 -9.21 12.78 3.05
C PHE A 2 -9.24 11.94 4.35
N LEU A 3 -9.26 12.52 5.57
CA LEU A 3 -9.27 11.77 6.85
C LEU A 3 -10.34 12.25 7.86
N GLU A 4 -11.47 12.73 7.36
CA GLU A 4 -12.52 13.39 8.12
C GLU A 4 -13.41 12.42 8.90
N GLN A 5 -13.19 11.10 8.75
CA GLN A 5 -14.05 10.11 9.37
C GLN A 5 -13.98 10.22 10.91
N PRO A 6 -15.12 10.14 11.62
CA PRO A 6 -15.12 10.10 13.08
C PRO A 6 -14.26 8.94 13.62
N PHE A 7 -13.71 9.09 14.83
CA PHE A 7 -12.84 8.10 15.46
C PHE A 7 -13.43 6.68 15.43
N LEU A 8 -14.71 6.53 15.77
CA LEU A 8 -15.41 5.24 15.75
C LEU A 8 -15.43 4.61 14.35
N ILE A 9 -15.56 5.42 13.30
CA ILE A 9 -15.52 4.94 11.92
C ILE A 9 -14.11 4.49 11.54
N LYS A 10 -13.06 5.21 11.96
CA LYS A 10 -11.66 4.78 11.76
C LYS A 10 -11.40 3.42 12.42
N VAL A 11 -11.88 3.21 13.65
CA VAL A 11 -11.79 1.91 14.32
C VAL A 11 -12.54 0.83 13.53
N GLY A 12 -13.76 1.12 13.08
CA GLY A 12 -14.55 0.20 12.24
C GLY A 12 -13.82 -0.22 10.96
N ILE A 13 -13.18 0.74 10.28
CA ILE A 13 -12.37 0.48 9.07
C ILE A 13 -11.23 -0.49 9.40
N VAL A 14 -10.49 -0.27 10.50
CA VAL A 14 -9.40 -1.17 10.91
C VAL A 14 -9.92 -2.59 11.15
N VAL A 15 -11.02 -2.74 11.89
CA VAL A 15 -11.58 -4.07 12.21
C VAL A 15 -11.98 -4.82 10.93
N VAL A 16 -12.71 -4.17 10.03
CA VAL A 16 -13.12 -4.78 8.76
C VAL A 16 -11.91 -5.14 7.89
N CYS A 17 -10.92 -4.25 7.82
CA CYS A 17 -9.70 -4.47 7.07
C CYS A 17 -8.92 -5.68 7.62
N LEU A 18 -8.77 -5.80 8.94
CA LEU A 18 -8.10 -6.93 9.58
C LEU A 18 -8.85 -8.25 9.38
N MET A 19 -10.19 -8.25 9.46
CA MET A 19 -10.99 -9.44 9.14
C MET A 19 -10.79 -9.89 7.69
N PHE A 20 -10.78 -8.94 6.75
CA PHE A 20 -10.48 -9.22 5.36
C PHE A 20 -9.05 -9.79 5.18
N LEU A 21 -8.05 -9.14 5.78
CA LEU A 21 -6.65 -9.56 5.71
C LEU A 21 -6.42 -10.93 6.32
N PHE A 22 -7.07 -11.25 7.43
CA PHE A 22 -7.03 -12.59 8.02
C PHE A 22 -7.51 -13.63 7.02
N ASN A 23 -8.69 -13.43 6.42
CA ASN A 23 -9.27 -14.38 5.46
C ASN A 23 -8.37 -14.59 4.22
N ILE A 24 -7.85 -13.50 3.66
CA ILE A 24 -6.95 -13.56 2.49
C ILE A 24 -5.63 -14.22 2.85
N THR A 25 -5.02 -13.84 3.98
CA THR A 25 -3.77 -14.44 4.46
C THR A 25 -3.93 -15.94 4.64
N MET A 26 -4.99 -16.39 5.32
CA MET A 26 -5.25 -17.82 5.54
C MET A 26 -5.48 -18.58 4.23
N THR A 27 -6.06 -17.93 3.22
CA THR A 27 -6.22 -18.51 1.87
C THR A 27 -4.87 -18.65 1.15
N VAL A 28 -4.04 -17.60 1.17
CA VAL A 28 -2.69 -17.63 0.57
C VAL A 28 -1.78 -18.66 1.25
N LEU A 29 -1.86 -18.79 2.58
CA LEU A 29 -1.07 -19.76 3.33
C LEU A 29 -1.40 -21.22 2.95
N LYS A 30 -2.65 -21.52 2.60
CA LYS A 30 -3.06 -22.83 2.07
C LYS A 30 -2.64 -23.05 0.61
N GLY A 31 -2.36 -21.98 -0.12
CA GLY A 31 -1.99 -22.00 -1.53
C GLY A 31 -0.49 -22.05 -1.81
N ARG A 32 -0.16 -21.96 -3.11
CA ARG A 32 1.21 -21.82 -3.61
C ARG A 32 1.67 -20.37 -3.39
N LYS A 33 2.84 -20.21 -2.77
CA LYS A 33 3.50 -18.92 -2.61
C LYS A 33 4.28 -18.60 -3.88
N THR A 34 4.05 -17.42 -4.42
CA THR A 34 4.59 -16.93 -5.70
C THR A 34 4.95 -15.45 -5.52
N ALA A 35 5.75 -14.89 -6.43
CA ALA A 35 6.10 -13.47 -6.38
C ALA A 35 4.85 -12.59 -6.31
N MET A 36 3.88 -12.84 -7.20
CA MET A 36 2.59 -12.13 -7.23
C MET A 36 1.82 -12.23 -5.92
N THR A 37 1.62 -13.44 -5.37
CA THR A 37 0.83 -13.60 -4.14
C THR A 37 1.51 -12.95 -2.94
N ASN A 38 2.85 -12.97 -2.89
CA ASN A 38 3.60 -12.37 -1.81
C ASN A 38 3.56 -10.83 -1.89
N ILE A 39 3.74 -10.26 -3.08
CA ILE A 39 3.67 -8.82 -3.32
C ILE A 39 2.24 -8.31 -3.08
N LEU A 40 1.22 -9.04 -3.55
CA LEU A 40 -0.18 -8.71 -3.27
C LEU A 40 -0.44 -8.69 -1.77
N LEU A 41 0.00 -9.72 -1.05
CA LEU A 41 -0.20 -9.80 0.40
C LEU A 41 0.55 -8.66 1.13
N PHE A 42 1.76 -8.34 0.69
CA PHE A 42 2.53 -7.20 1.22
C PHE A 42 1.79 -5.88 1.01
N GLY A 43 1.28 -5.62 -0.21
CA GLY A 43 0.47 -4.44 -0.51
C GLY A 43 -0.79 -4.38 0.36
N LEU A 44 -1.56 -5.47 0.43
CA LEU A 44 -2.78 -5.53 1.24
C LEU A 44 -2.52 -5.27 2.73
N TRP A 45 -1.44 -5.82 3.31
CA TRP A 45 -1.05 -5.48 4.68
C TRP A 45 -0.59 -4.03 4.82
N GLY A 46 0.09 -3.49 3.81
CA GLY A 46 0.40 -2.06 3.70
C GLY A 46 -0.85 -1.19 3.80
N VAL A 47 -1.98 -1.61 3.23
CA VAL A 47 -3.27 -0.89 3.34
C VAL A 47 -3.67 -0.72 4.80
N ALA A 48 -3.59 -1.77 5.61
CA ALA A 48 -3.94 -1.67 7.03
C ALA A 48 -2.92 -0.87 7.82
N ILE A 49 -1.62 -1.12 7.60
CA ILE A 49 -0.54 -0.52 8.39
C ILE A 49 -0.50 1.00 8.20
N PHE A 50 -0.49 1.48 6.95
CA PHE A 50 -0.41 2.92 6.73
C PHE A 50 -1.70 3.65 7.15
N PHE A 51 -2.86 3.00 7.12
CA PHE A 51 -4.08 3.60 7.65
C PHE A 51 -3.99 3.89 9.16
N LEU A 52 -3.13 3.20 9.92
CA LEU A 52 -2.96 3.45 11.36
C LEU A 52 -2.41 4.85 11.68
N PHE A 53 -1.70 5.49 10.75
CA PHE A 53 -1.28 6.88 10.91
C PHE A 53 -2.46 7.83 11.05
N SER A 54 -3.66 7.46 10.58
CA SER A 54 -4.87 8.31 10.67
C SER A 54 -5.39 8.52 12.10
N PHE A 55 -4.88 7.75 13.07
CA PHE A 55 -5.17 7.91 14.50
C PHE A 55 -4.23 8.90 15.19
N TYR A 56 -3.09 9.22 14.58
CA TYR A 56 -2.16 10.19 15.12
C TYR A 56 -2.58 11.61 14.72
N ASN A 57 -2.87 12.47 15.71
CA ASN A 57 -3.35 13.84 15.49
C ASN A 57 -2.45 14.84 16.25
N PRO A 58 -1.29 15.19 15.68
CA PRO A 58 -0.36 16.13 16.32
C PRO A 58 -0.89 17.57 16.25
N SER A 59 -0.58 18.37 17.27
CA SER A 59 -0.95 19.80 17.30
C SER A 59 -0.12 20.66 16.32
N ASN A 60 1.07 20.21 15.95
CA ASN A 60 1.93 20.87 14.98
C ASN A 60 1.47 20.53 13.55
N LEU A 61 1.07 21.55 12.79
CA LEU A 61 0.56 21.38 11.42
C LEU A 61 1.57 20.75 10.45
N ALA A 62 2.86 21.06 10.57
CA ALA A 62 3.91 20.46 9.73
C ALA A 62 3.99 18.96 9.95
N VAL A 63 3.95 18.55 11.24
CA VAL A 63 3.98 17.13 11.63
C VAL A 63 2.69 16.42 11.23
N ASP A 64 1.52 17.07 11.38
CA ASP A 64 0.23 16.57 10.89
C ASP A 64 0.30 16.26 9.40
N LYS A 65 0.77 17.23 8.60
CA LYS A 65 0.87 17.07 7.14
C LYS A 65 1.90 16.01 6.75
N MET A 66 3.01 15.87 7.49
CA MET A 66 4.00 14.82 7.24
C MET A 66 3.38 13.41 7.32
N TYR A 67 2.67 13.10 8.41
CA TYR A 67 2.01 11.79 8.56
C TYR A 67 0.78 11.63 7.67
N TRP A 68 0.11 12.74 7.34
CA TRP A 68 -0.97 12.74 6.38
C TRP A 68 -0.49 12.26 4.99
N TRP A 69 0.70 12.66 4.55
CA TRP A 69 1.29 12.18 3.29
C TRP A 69 1.78 10.72 3.36
N TYR A 70 2.05 10.17 4.54
CA TYR A 70 2.29 8.72 4.67
C TYR A 70 1.02 7.93 4.36
N ILE A 71 -0.16 8.54 4.52
CA ILE A 71 -1.41 7.94 4.10
C ILE A 71 -1.65 8.30 2.63
N VAL A 72 -1.69 9.57 2.27
CA VAL A 72 -2.11 9.88 0.89
C VAL A 72 -1.09 9.46 -0.16
N HIS A 73 0.21 9.66 0.06
CA HIS A 73 1.21 9.22 -0.91
C HIS A 73 1.55 7.73 -0.74
N LEU A 74 2.04 7.31 0.42
CA LEU A 74 2.49 5.90 0.56
C LEU A 74 1.33 4.91 0.55
N TRP A 75 0.16 5.26 1.12
CA TRP A 75 -1.00 4.38 1.09
C TRP A 75 -1.82 4.48 -0.20
N VAL A 76 -2.11 5.67 -0.77
CA VAL A 76 -2.85 5.73 -2.05
C VAL A 76 -1.96 5.41 -3.25
N GLU A 77 -0.80 6.04 -3.37
CA GLU A 77 0.09 5.87 -4.52
C GLU A 77 0.90 4.58 -4.38
N GLY A 78 1.70 4.47 -3.30
CA GLY A 78 2.63 3.35 -3.13
C GLY A 78 1.93 1.99 -3.01
N VAL A 79 1.03 1.84 -2.04
CA VAL A 79 0.38 0.55 -1.73
C VAL A 79 -0.54 0.06 -2.86
N TRP A 80 -1.34 0.93 -3.47
CA TRP A 80 -2.24 0.49 -4.54
C TRP A 80 -1.51 0.08 -5.80
N GLU A 81 -0.36 0.68 -6.12
CA GLU A 81 0.47 0.25 -7.23
C GLU A 81 0.92 -1.22 -7.08
N LEU A 82 1.31 -1.65 -5.87
CA LEU A 82 1.69 -3.05 -5.61
C LEU A 82 0.50 -4.01 -5.82
N ILE A 83 -0.68 -3.62 -5.37
CA ILE A 83 -1.91 -4.42 -5.51
C ILE A 83 -2.28 -4.55 -6.99
N MET A 84 -2.34 -3.42 -7.70
CA MET A 84 -2.68 -3.39 -9.12
C MET A 84 -1.65 -4.14 -9.97
N ALA A 85 -0.36 -3.95 -9.72
CA ALA A 85 0.70 -4.67 -10.44
C ALA A 85 0.59 -6.20 -10.24
N SER A 86 0.29 -6.63 -9.01
CA SER A 86 0.10 -8.06 -8.71
C SER A 86 -1.16 -8.64 -9.36
N MET A 87 -2.26 -7.89 -9.38
CA MET A 87 -3.49 -8.28 -10.06
C MET A 87 -3.29 -8.35 -11.58
N LEU A 88 -2.64 -7.35 -12.17
CA LEU A 88 -2.34 -7.32 -13.60
C LEU A 88 -1.42 -8.48 -14.00
N ALA A 89 -0.35 -8.73 -13.22
CA ALA A 89 0.53 -9.88 -13.43
C ALA A 89 -0.23 -11.22 -13.40
N PHE A 90 -1.15 -11.38 -12.45
CA PHE A 90 -2.02 -12.56 -12.38
C PHE A 90 -2.90 -12.69 -13.63
N LEU A 91 -3.53 -11.60 -14.07
CA LEU A 91 -4.37 -11.58 -15.26
C LEU A 91 -3.58 -11.89 -16.53
N MET A 92 -2.38 -11.35 -16.70
CA MET A 92 -1.51 -11.63 -17.85
C MET A 92 -1.15 -13.12 -17.97
N ILE A 93 -0.87 -13.78 -16.83
CA ILE A 93 -0.58 -15.21 -16.82
C ILE A 93 -1.84 -16.04 -17.12
N LYS A 94 -3.01 -15.63 -16.60
CA LYS A 94 -4.24 -16.42 -16.67
C LYS A 94 -5.05 -16.22 -17.94
N LEU A 95 -5.06 -15.02 -18.50
CA LEU A 95 -5.87 -14.66 -19.66
C LEU A 95 -5.06 -14.64 -20.94
N ASN A 96 -3.85 -14.04 -20.91
CA ASN A 96 -2.99 -13.93 -22.09
C ASN A 96 -2.05 -15.12 -22.26
N GLY A 97 -1.87 -15.95 -21.22
CA GLY A 97 -0.99 -17.11 -21.27
C GLY A 97 0.50 -16.76 -21.33
N ILE A 98 0.87 -15.53 -20.92
CA ILE A 98 2.28 -15.10 -20.91
C ILE A 98 3.03 -15.92 -19.86
N ASP A 99 4.26 -16.32 -20.20
CA ASP A 99 5.10 -17.13 -19.32
C ASP A 99 5.29 -16.46 -17.95
N ARG A 100 5.00 -17.23 -16.91
CA ARG A 100 5.10 -16.78 -15.51
C ARG A 100 6.47 -16.20 -15.19
N GLU A 101 7.54 -16.81 -15.69
CA GLU A 101 8.90 -16.37 -15.42
C GLU A 101 9.14 -14.94 -15.93
N VAL A 102 8.62 -14.61 -17.12
CA VAL A 102 8.74 -13.27 -17.70
C VAL A 102 7.96 -12.27 -16.87
N VAL A 103 6.72 -12.58 -16.54
CA VAL A 103 5.84 -11.69 -15.75
C VAL A 103 6.40 -11.47 -14.35
N GLU A 104 6.87 -12.51 -13.66
CA GLU A 104 7.41 -12.37 -12.30
C GLU A 104 8.71 -11.54 -12.28
N LYS A 105 9.59 -11.68 -13.27
CA LYS A 105 10.80 -10.83 -13.37
C LYS A 105 10.45 -9.35 -13.56
N TRP A 106 9.53 -9.05 -14.46
CA TRP A 106 9.08 -7.67 -14.68
C TRP A 106 8.34 -7.11 -13.47
N LEU A 107 7.53 -7.92 -12.79
CA LEU A 107 6.84 -7.52 -11.57
C LEU A 107 7.84 -7.06 -10.50
N TYR A 108 8.95 -7.78 -10.30
CA TYR A 108 9.98 -7.34 -9.35
C TYR A 108 10.63 -6.01 -9.74
N VAL A 109 10.91 -5.81 -11.03
CA VAL A 109 11.49 -4.55 -11.51
C VAL A 109 10.53 -3.38 -11.28
N ILE A 110 9.25 -3.55 -11.66
CA ILE A 110 8.22 -2.53 -11.48
C ILE A 110 8.06 -2.20 -9.99
N VAL A 111 7.89 -3.21 -9.14
CA VAL A 111 7.71 -3.03 -7.69
C VAL A 111 8.94 -2.39 -7.04
N GLY A 112 10.14 -2.83 -7.42
CA GLY A 112 11.39 -2.28 -6.91
C GLY A 112 11.55 -0.79 -7.26
N MET A 113 11.27 -0.41 -8.51
CA MET A 113 11.33 0.98 -8.94
C MET A 113 10.22 1.81 -8.27
N ALA A 114 8.97 1.33 -8.27
CA ALA A 114 7.84 2.02 -7.65
C ALA A 114 8.06 2.31 -6.17
N LEU A 115 8.52 1.31 -5.40
CA LEU A 115 8.86 1.50 -3.98
C LEU A 115 10.02 2.47 -3.80
N PHE A 116 11.09 2.33 -4.58
CA PHE A 116 12.25 3.22 -4.46
C PHE A 116 11.88 4.67 -4.76
N SER A 117 11.19 4.93 -5.88
CA SER A 117 10.80 6.27 -6.27
C SER A 117 9.66 6.84 -5.43
N GLY A 118 8.66 6.03 -5.04
CA GLY A 118 7.50 6.51 -4.27
C GLY A 118 7.85 6.80 -2.80
N ILE A 119 8.70 5.97 -2.18
CA ILE A 119 9.13 6.23 -0.79
C ILE A 119 9.91 7.54 -0.72
N LEU A 120 10.89 7.73 -1.61
CA LEU A 120 11.66 8.97 -1.68
C LEU A 120 10.80 10.14 -2.19
N GLY A 121 9.93 9.86 -3.15
CA GLY A 121 9.04 10.81 -3.81
C GLY A 121 8.06 11.48 -2.86
N THR A 122 7.68 10.82 -1.77
CA THR A 122 6.87 11.44 -0.69
C THR A 122 7.46 12.79 -0.24
N GLY A 123 8.79 12.95 -0.30
CA GLY A 123 9.49 14.19 0.02
C GLY A 123 9.03 15.43 -0.75
N HIS A 124 8.51 15.27 -1.98
CA HIS A 124 8.03 16.41 -2.77
C HIS A 124 6.82 17.13 -2.14
N HIS A 125 6.14 16.46 -1.21
CA HIS A 125 5.04 17.03 -0.47
C HIS A 125 5.50 17.84 0.76
N PHE A 126 6.79 17.79 1.08
CA PHE A 126 7.35 18.43 2.27
C PHE A 126 7.95 19.81 1.98
N TYR A 127 8.06 20.20 0.70
CA TYR A 127 8.73 21.44 0.28
C TYR A 127 8.21 22.70 0.98
N TRP A 128 6.91 22.75 1.29
CA TRP A 128 6.27 23.97 1.81
C TRP A 128 5.41 23.73 3.06
N ILE A 129 5.66 22.63 3.78
CA ILE A 129 4.92 22.33 5.03
C ILE A 129 5.70 22.70 6.30
N GLY A 130 6.92 23.22 6.18
CA GLY A 130 7.79 23.56 7.31
C GLY A 130 8.66 22.42 7.84
N ALA A 131 8.91 21.39 7.02
CA ALA A 131 9.90 20.36 7.32
C ALA A 131 11.34 20.92 7.19
N PRO A 132 12.32 20.41 7.96
CA PRO A 132 13.72 20.78 7.77
C PRO A 132 14.23 20.36 6.39
N GLY A 133 15.13 21.17 5.81
CA GLY A 133 15.82 20.89 4.55
C GLY A 133 17.16 20.21 4.75
#